data_AF-A0A8S4RBB2-F1
#
_entry.id   AF-A0A8S4RBB2-F1
#
_cell.length_a   1.000
_cell.length_b   1.000
_cell.length_c   1.000
_cell.angle_alpha   90.00
_cell.angle_beta   90.00
_cell.angle_gamma   90.00
#
_symmetry.space_group_name_H-M   'P 1'
#
loop_
_entity.id
_entity.type
_entity.pdbx_description
1 polymer ?
#
loop_
_entity_poly.entity_id
_entity_poly.type
_entity_poly.pdbx_seq_one_letter_code
_entity_poly.pdbx_strand_id
1 'polypeptide(L)'
;MALIRRLRATQWAMERAMLGVSLRDQIRNEEIRRRTRGTDIAQRVAKLKWHWAEHLARRTDGRWGLKVLEWPPRTGNALLVGP
;
A
#
# COMPACT_ATOMS: atom_id res chain seq x y z
N MET A 1 9.01 3.45 2.71
CA MET A 1 8.82 4.60 1.79
C MET A 1 9.33 4.36 0.37
N ALA A 2 10.51 3.75 0.16
CA ALA A 2 11.12 3.57 -1.18
C ALA A 2 10.26 2.80 -2.21
N LEU A 3 9.51 1.77 -1.77
CA LEU A 3 8.65 0.99 -2.68
C LEU A 3 7.52 1.82 -3.30
N ILE A 4 6.81 2.62 -2.48
CA ILE A 4 5.72 3.47 -2.95
C ILE A 4 6.23 4.49 -3.96
N ARG A 5 7.44 5.04 -3.75
CA ARG A 5 8.08 5.97 -4.70
C ARG A 5 8.32 5.31 -6.05
N ARG A 6 8.83 4.07 -6.08
CA ARG A 6 9.03 3.31 -7.33
C ARG A 6 7.72 3.01 -8.04
N LEU A 7 6.70 2.55 -7.32
CA LEU A 7 5.36 2.30 -7.87
C LEU A 7 4.72 3.57 -8.45
N ARG A 8 4.92 4.70 -7.78
CA ARG A 8 4.45 5.99 -8.26
C ARG A 8 5.21 6.41 -9.52
N ALA A 9 6.53 6.22 -9.56
CA ALA A 9 7.33 6.51 -10.76
C ALA A 9 6.93 5.64 -11.96
N THR A 10 6.67 4.34 -11.76
CA THR A 10 6.17 3.46 -12.82
C THR A 10 4.78 3.87 -13.30
N GLN A 11 3.88 4.22 -12.39
CA GLN A 11 2.56 4.75 -12.75
C GLN A 11 2.70 6.01 -13.62
N TRP A 12 3.52 6.97 -13.22
CA TRP A 12 3.74 8.20 -13.99
C TRP A 12 4.34 7.96 -15.38
N ALA A 13 5.25 7.00 -15.51
CA ALA A 13 5.81 6.63 -16.81
C ALA A 13 4.72 6.06 -17.74
N MET A 14 3.86 5.19 -17.19
CA MET A 14 2.71 4.63 -17.92
C MET A 14 1.70 5.71 -18.32
N GLU A 15 1.32 6.62 -17.41
CA GLU A 15 0.37 7.69 -17.68
C GLU A 15 0.89 8.64 -18.78
N ARG A 16 2.19 8.94 -18.78
CA ARG A 16 2.83 9.73 -19.84
C ARG A 16 2.80 9.02 -21.19
N ALA A 17 3.12 7.72 -21.21
CA ALA A 17 3.07 6.92 -22.42
C ALA A 17 1.64 6.83 -23.00
N MET A 18 0.63 6.65 -22.14
CA MET A 18 -0.78 6.62 -22.56
C MET A 18 -1.25 7.94 -23.19
N LEU A 19 -0.75 9.07 -22.70
CA LEU A 19 -1.07 10.39 -23.23
C LEU A 19 -0.18 10.82 -24.40
N GLY A 20 0.84 10.02 -24.76
CA GLY A 20 1.81 10.37 -25.80
C GLY A 20 2.68 11.58 -25.47
N VAL A 21 2.87 11.89 -24.17
CA VAL A 21 3.61 13.08 -23.72
C VAL A 21 5.01 12.72 -23.25
N SER A 22 5.97 13.54 -23.65
CA SER A 22 7.38 13.42 -23.30
C SER A 22 7.73 14.32 -22.11
N LEU A 23 8.95 14.17 -21.57
CA LEU A 23 9.47 15.10 -20.56
C LEU A 23 9.73 16.51 -21.11
N ARG A 24 9.89 16.66 -22.44
CA ARG A 24 10.14 17.95 -23.10
C ARG A 24 8.92 18.85 -23.12
N ASP A 25 7.73 18.26 -23.07
CA ASP A 25 6.47 18.99 -23.06
C ASP A 25 6.24 19.74 -21.73
N GLN A 26 7.07 19.47 -20.71
CA GLN A 26 7.06 20.10 -19.38
C GLN A 26 5.66 20.19 -18.74
N ILE A 27 4.79 19.23 -19.06
CA ILE A 27 3.44 19.17 -18.54
C ILE A 27 3.50 18.88 -17.04
N ARG A 28 2.82 19.70 -16.25
CA ARG A 28 2.70 19.52 -14.80
C ARG A 28 2.09 18.16 -14.48
N ASN A 29 2.61 17.52 -13.45
CA ASN A 29 2.10 16.24 -12.95
C ASN A 29 0.61 16.32 -12.58
N GLU A 30 0.14 17.45 -12.06
CA GLU A 30 -1.28 17.70 -11.76
C GLU A 30 -2.17 17.62 -13.00
N GLU A 31 -1.69 18.12 -14.14
CA GLU A 31 -2.41 18.10 -15.40
C GLU A 31 -2.54 16.68 -15.95
N ILE A 32 -1.45 15.90 -15.87
CA ILE A 32 -1.47 14.47 -16.21
C ILE A 32 -2.47 13.73 -15.32
N ARG A 33 -2.47 13.98 -14.01
CA ARG A 33 -3.46 13.41 -13.07
C ARG A 33 -4.89 13.77 -13.43
N ARG A 34 -5.15 15.03 -13.79
CA ARG A 34 -6.48 15.52 -14.17
C ARG A 34 -7.00 14.81 -15.41
N ARG A 35 -6.14 14.56 -16.39
CA ARG A 35 -6.49 13.89 -17.66
C ARG A 35 -6.74 12.40 -17.46
N THR A 36 -5.85 11.70 -16.75
CA THR A 36 -5.94 10.24 -16.62
C THR A 36 -6.97 9.81 -15.58
N ARG A 37 -7.32 10.67 -14.61
CA ARG A 37 -8.23 10.38 -13.47
C ARG A 37 -7.88 9.06 -12.75
N GLY A 38 -6.62 8.65 -12.83
CA GLY A 38 -6.13 7.40 -12.28
C GLY A 38 -6.15 7.43 -10.76
N THR A 39 -6.51 6.30 -10.13
CA THR A 39 -6.43 6.16 -8.68
C THR A 39 -4.97 6.21 -8.22
N ASP A 40 -4.67 6.93 -7.13
CA ASP A 40 -3.30 6.97 -6.58
C ASP A 40 -2.89 5.57 -6.09
N ILE A 41 -1.84 4.99 -6.67
CA ILE A 41 -1.37 3.66 -6.32
C ILE A 41 -0.99 3.54 -4.83
N ALA A 42 -0.55 4.62 -4.19
CA ALA A 42 -0.26 4.62 -2.77
C ALA A 42 -1.52 4.38 -1.93
N GLN A 43 -2.62 5.04 -2.29
CA GLN A 43 -3.91 4.84 -1.63
C GLN A 43 -4.44 3.43 -1.90
N ARG A 44 -4.29 2.92 -3.13
CA ARG A 44 -4.70 1.55 -3.47
C ARG A 44 -3.92 0.50 -2.67
N VAL A 45 -2.59 0.64 -2.58
CA VAL A 45 -1.74 -0.25 -1.79
C VAL A 45 -2.12 -0.20 -0.31
N ALA A 46 -2.36 1.00 0.24
CA ALA A 46 -2.80 1.14 1.63
C ALA A 46 -4.15 0.44 1.86
N LYS A 47 -5.13 0.66 0.98
CA LYS A 47 -6.46 0.02 1.07
C LYS A 47 -6.37 -1.50 0.98
N LEU A 48 -5.55 -2.04 0.08
CA LEU A 48 -5.34 -3.49 -0.03
C LEU A 48 -4.69 -4.08 1.22
N LYS A 49 -3.70 -3.38 1.80
CA LYS A 49 -3.10 -3.81 3.07
C LYS A 49 -4.11 -3.83 4.20
N TRP A 50 -4.94 -2.80 4.30
CA TRP A 50 -6.00 -2.73 5.31
C TRP A 50 -7.05 -3.83 5.12
N HIS A 51 -7.53 -4.06 3.89
CA HIS A 51 -8.45 -5.16 3.62
C HIS A 51 -7.85 -6.53 3.93
N TRP A 52 -6.55 -6.72 3.69
CA TRP A 52 -5.87 -7.95 4.07
C TRP A 52 -5.83 -8.13 5.59
N ALA A 53 -5.51 -7.07 6.35
CA ALA A 53 -5.52 -7.10 7.81
C ALA A 53 -6.95 -7.35 8.35
N GLU A 54 -7.95 -6.71 7.75
CA GLU A 54 -9.36 -6.87 8.07
C GLU A 54 -9.86 -8.31 7.78
N HIS A 55 -9.46 -8.86 6.63
CA HIS A 55 -9.73 -10.26 6.27
C HIS A 55 -9.07 -11.23 7.26
N LEU A 56 -7.86 -10.92 7.71
CA LEU A 56 -7.16 -11.73 8.70
C LEU A 56 -7.81 -11.62 10.09
N ALA A 57 -8.25 -10.44 10.51
CA ALA A 57 -8.95 -10.23 11.78
C ALA A 57 -10.30 -10.96 11.86
N ARG A 58 -11.00 -11.11 10.73
CA ARG A 58 -12.23 -11.92 10.65
C ARG A 58 -12.00 -13.42 10.65
N ARG A 59 -10.76 -13.88 10.44
CA ARG A 59 -10.45 -15.31 10.38
C ARG A 59 -10.13 -15.85 11.76
N THR A 60 -10.94 -16.81 12.20
CA THR A 60 -10.78 -17.56 13.46
C THR A 60 -10.07 -18.91 13.27
N ASP A 61 -9.54 -19.21 12.08
CA ASP A 61 -9.01 -20.55 11.72
C ASP A 61 -7.58 -20.85 12.23
N GLY A 62 -7.08 -20.08 13.22
CA GLY A 62 -5.85 -20.39 13.96
C GLY A 62 -4.56 -20.49 13.12
N ARG A 63 -4.59 -20.06 11.86
CA ARG A 63 -3.45 -20.13 10.94
C ARG A 63 -2.36 -19.11 11.31
N TRP A 64 -1.18 -19.34 10.74
CA TRP A 64 0.05 -18.59 10.98
C TRP A 64 -0.11 -17.06 10.88
N GLY A 65 -1.04 -16.56 10.06
CA GLY A 65 -1.29 -15.13 9.93
C GLY A 65 -1.66 -14.44 11.25
N LEU A 66 -2.51 -15.06 12.08
CA LEU A 66 -2.88 -14.51 13.38
C LEU A 66 -1.68 -14.57 14.36
N LYS A 67 -0.96 -15.69 14.35
CA LYS A 67 0.25 -15.90 15.19
C LYS A 67 1.38 -14.91 14.90
N VAL A 68 1.50 -14.43 13.66
CA VAL A 68 2.48 -13.39 13.29
C VAL A 68 2.05 -12.02 13.78
N LEU A 69 0.74 -11.73 13.84
CA LEU A 69 0.22 -10.47 14.38
C LEU A 69 0.25 -10.41 15.91
N GLU A 70 -0.09 -11.52 16.57
CA GLU A 70 -0.10 -11.64 18.04
C GLU A 70 1.29 -11.87 18.63
N TRP A 71 2.35 -11.84 17.81
CA TRP A 71 3.70 -12.13 18.26
C TRP A 71 4.14 -11.14 19.35
N PRO A 72 4.27 -11.58 20.62
CA PRO A 72 4.69 -10.69 21.68
C PRO A 72 6.17 -10.33 21.50
N PRO A 73 6.57 -9.08 21.80
CA PRO A 73 7.98 -8.72 21.79
C PRO A 73 8.73 -9.59 22.80
N ARG A 74 9.82 -10.24 22.37
CA ARG A 74 10.65 -11.13 23.22
C ARG A 74 11.36 -10.40 24.37
N THR A 75 11.27 -9.08 24.44
CA THR A 75 11.94 -8.28 25.44
C THR A 75 10.95 -7.84 26.52
N GLY A 76 10.92 -8.60 27.62
CA GLY A 76 10.56 -8.12 28.95
C GLY A 76 9.07 -8.05 29.30
N ASN A 77 8.67 -8.98 30.17
CA ASN A 77 7.44 -8.99 30.98
C ASN A 77 6.16 -9.48 30.30
N ALA A 78 6.06 -10.80 30.16
CA ALA A 78 4.78 -11.51 30.26
C ALA A 78 4.22 -11.32 31.68
N LEU A 79 3.66 -10.15 31.98
CA LEU A 79 2.82 -9.99 33.17
C LEU A 79 1.38 -10.29 32.79
N LEU A 80 1.02 -11.55 33.09
CA LEU A 80 -0.24 -11.96 33.67
C LEU A 80 -1.48 -11.24 33.14
N VAL A 81 -2.07 -11.76 32.07
CA VAL A 81 -3.54 -11.83 32.01
C VAL A 81 -3.90 -13.20 31.47
N GLY A 82 -4.46 -14.01 32.35
CA GLY A 82 -5.34 -15.11 31.99
C GLY A 82 -6.13 -15.51 33.24
N PRO A 83 -7.28 -16.18 33.09
CA PRO A 83 -8.21 -16.20 31.96
C PRO A 83 -9.10 -14.93 31.89
#